data_AF-A0A2D7DFW9-F1
#
_entry.id   AF-A0A2D7DFW9-F1
#
_cell.length_a   1.000
_cell.length_b   1.000
_cell.length_c   1.000
_cell.angle_alpha   90.00
_cell.angle_beta   90.00
_cell.angle_gamma   90.00
#
_symmetry.space_group_name_H-M   'P 1'
#
loop_
_entity.id
_entity.type
_entity.pdbx_description
1 polymer ?
#
loop_
_entity_poly.entity_id
_entity_poly.type
_entity_poly.pdbx_seq_one_letter_code
_entity_poly.pdbx_strand_id
1 'polypeptide(L)'
;MIASARTSGWAIVALSLGLAFCGGEPNHPQAKLAPPQPNHSSELAIAMRAMDDELVSLLARHAEEYAWDGAALTPMDLAQLMPTDSSMLVEGYTAFAMAFGKHIEAFNAAPGPDTYSDVVSGCLSCHMQACPGPIERINKRRLD
;
A
#
# COMPACT_ATOMS: atom_id res chain seq x y z
N MET A 1 11.11 86.96 18.11
CA MET A 1 12.20 86.36 17.31
C MET A 1 12.09 84.85 17.46
N ILE A 2 12.02 83.93 16.49
CA ILE A 2 12.06 83.86 15.02
C ILE A 2 11.46 82.47 14.63
N ALA A 3 10.71 82.41 13.52
CA ALA A 3 10.46 81.33 12.52
C ALA A 3 10.36 79.83 12.94
N SER A 4 9.35 79.04 12.56
CA SER A 4 8.96 78.53 11.21
C SER A 4 10.03 77.72 10.48
N ALA A 5 9.80 76.42 10.27
CA ALA A 5 9.97 75.74 8.96
C ALA A 5 9.52 74.26 9.01
N ARG A 6 8.85 73.85 7.92
CA ARG A 6 8.44 72.49 7.52
C ARG A 6 9.63 71.73 6.90
N THR A 7 9.53 70.39 6.82
CA THR A 7 9.73 69.51 5.62
C THR A 7 9.71 68.04 6.08
N SER A 8 8.79 67.20 5.59
CA SER A 8 8.79 66.43 4.32
C SER A 8 9.82 65.29 4.22
N GLY A 9 9.27 64.07 4.19
CA GLY A 9 9.76 62.93 3.41
C GLY A 9 10.88 62.12 4.04
N TRP A 10 10.76 60.80 4.02
CA TRP A 10 11.47 59.89 3.12
C TRP A 10 11.18 58.45 3.58
N ALA A 11 10.53 57.70 2.70
CA ALA A 11 10.33 56.26 2.85
C ALA A 11 11.68 55.54 2.69
N ILE A 12 11.96 54.58 3.56
CA ILE A 12 12.95 53.54 3.28
C ILE A 12 12.30 52.19 3.59
N VAL A 13 12.00 51.49 2.50
CA VAL A 13 11.70 50.07 2.43
C VAL A 13 13.00 49.30 2.72
N ALA A 14 12.98 48.38 3.68
CA ALA A 14 14.03 47.38 3.83
C ALA A 14 13.36 46.00 3.91
N LEU A 15 13.27 45.37 2.74
CA LEU A 15 12.76 44.02 2.51
C LEU A 15 13.91 43.03 2.78
N SER A 16 13.96 42.39 3.96
CA SER A 16 14.93 41.34 4.26
C SER A 16 14.41 39.98 3.80
N LEU A 17 14.73 39.61 2.56
CA LEU A 17 14.47 38.30 1.98
C LEU A 17 15.58 37.33 2.43
N GLY A 18 15.29 36.52 3.46
CA GLY A 18 16.17 35.43 3.90
C GLY A 18 16.01 34.23 2.98
N LEU A 19 17.05 33.94 2.18
CA LEU A 19 17.14 32.72 1.38
C LEU A 19 17.51 31.55 2.30
N ALA A 20 16.51 30.76 2.70
CA ALA A 20 16.72 29.43 3.27
C ALA A 20 16.94 28.44 2.12
N PHE A 21 18.20 28.05 1.89
CA PHE A 21 18.56 26.99 0.95
C PHE A 21 18.57 25.65 1.71
N CYS A 22 17.43 24.95 1.74
CA CYS A 22 17.38 23.57 2.23
C CYS A 22 17.97 22.62 1.18
N GLY A 23 18.84 21.72 1.65
CA GLY A 23 19.62 20.79 0.83
C GLY A 23 18.77 19.86 -0.03
N GLY A 24 19.29 19.52 -1.20
CA GLY A 24 18.72 18.51 -2.08
C GLY A 24 18.91 17.12 -1.49
N GLU A 25 17.80 16.48 -1.16
CA GLU A 25 17.72 15.07 -0.76
C GLU A 25 17.91 14.17 -1.99
N PRO A 26 18.65 13.05 -1.89
CA PRO A 26 18.86 12.14 -3.01
C PRO A 26 17.54 11.58 -3.54
N ASN A 27 17.38 11.64 -4.86
CA ASN A 27 16.16 11.30 -5.59
C ASN A 27 15.95 9.77 -5.59
N HIS A 28 15.39 9.25 -4.51
CA HIS A 28 14.82 7.91 -4.46
C HIS A 28 13.54 7.89 -5.29
N PRO A 29 13.30 6.87 -6.15
CA PRO A 29 12.07 6.77 -6.92
C PRO A 29 10.86 6.79 -5.98
N GLN A 30 10.12 7.91 -5.97
CA GLN A 30 8.88 8.02 -5.23
C GLN A 30 7.79 7.25 -5.96
N ALA A 31 7.04 6.47 -5.21
CA ALA A 31 5.87 5.77 -5.72
C ALA A 31 4.85 6.77 -6.29
N LYS A 32 4.37 6.49 -7.50
CA LYS A 32 3.44 7.36 -8.23
C LYS A 32 2.00 7.01 -7.89
N LEU A 33 1.19 8.05 -7.64
CA LEU A 33 -0.25 7.92 -7.46
C LEU A 33 -0.98 7.65 -8.78
N ALA A 34 -1.98 6.77 -8.75
CA ALA A 34 -2.91 6.58 -9.85
C ALA A 34 -3.86 7.80 -9.99
N PRO A 35 -4.38 8.10 -11.20
CA PRO A 35 -5.39 9.14 -11.39
C PRO A 35 -6.68 8.85 -10.58
N PRO A 36 -7.42 9.88 -10.12
CA PRO A 36 -8.68 9.71 -9.41
C PRO A 36 -9.74 9.07 -10.33
N GLN A 37 -10.24 7.89 -9.95
CA GLN A 37 -11.21 7.11 -10.72
C GLN A 37 -12.56 7.06 -10.00
N PRO A 38 -13.69 7.48 -10.59
CA PRO A 38 -15.00 7.51 -9.92
C PRO A 38 -15.53 6.11 -9.52
N ASN A 39 -14.91 5.04 -10.03
CA ASN A 39 -15.03 3.66 -9.53
C ASN A 39 -13.61 3.13 -9.24
N HIS A 40 -13.09 3.45 -8.06
CA HIS A 40 -11.72 3.23 -7.59
C HIS A 40 -11.31 1.74 -7.53
N SER A 41 -10.92 1.16 -8.66
CA SER A 41 -10.21 -0.12 -8.68
C SER A 41 -8.78 0.13 -9.14
N SER A 42 -7.87 0.29 -8.19
CA SER A 42 -6.43 0.27 -8.47
C SER A 42 -6.00 -1.13 -8.90
N GLU A 43 -4.84 -1.24 -9.55
CA GLU A 43 -4.25 -2.53 -9.94
C GLU A 43 -4.10 -3.45 -8.72
N LEU A 44 -3.63 -2.89 -7.60
CA LEU A 44 -3.52 -3.62 -6.35
C LEU A 44 -4.89 -4.09 -5.83
N ALA A 45 -5.91 -3.22 -5.85
CA ALA A 45 -7.25 -3.60 -5.39
C ALA A 45 -7.88 -4.69 -6.27
N ILE A 46 -7.59 -4.69 -7.57
CA ILE A 46 -8.03 -5.74 -8.51
C ILE A 46 -7.34 -7.07 -8.16
N ALA A 47 -6.02 -7.06 -8.00
CA ALA A 47 -5.24 -8.24 -7.65
C ALA A 47 -5.70 -8.87 -6.31
N MET A 48 -5.96 -8.04 -5.29
CA MET A 48 -6.45 -8.54 -3.99
C MET A 48 -7.85 -9.15 -4.05
N ARG A 49 -8.72 -8.66 -4.94
CA ARG A 49 -10.03 -9.30 -5.15
C ARG A 49 -9.89 -10.64 -5.88
N ALA A 50 -9.06 -10.69 -6.93
CA ALA A 50 -8.78 -11.93 -7.65
C ALA A 50 -8.19 -13.00 -6.72
N MET A 51 -7.26 -12.62 -5.84
CA MET A 51 -6.69 -13.52 -4.84
C MET A 51 -7.74 -14.04 -3.85
N ASP A 52 -8.66 -13.19 -3.34
CA ASP A 52 -9.74 -13.71 -2.48
C ASP A 52 -10.65 -14.69 -3.24
N ASP A 53 -10.95 -14.43 -4.51
CA ASP A 53 -11.78 -15.31 -5.33
C ASP A 53 -11.10 -16.68 -5.54
N GLU A 54 -9.77 -16.71 -5.69
CA GLU A 54 -8.98 -17.94 -5.70
C GLU A 54 -9.07 -18.68 -4.36
N LEU A 55 -8.90 -17.98 -3.22
CA LEU A 55 -9.02 -18.59 -1.89
C LEU A 55 -10.42 -19.13 -1.61
N VAL A 56 -11.48 -18.46 -2.07
CA VAL A 56 -12.87 -18.96 -2.00
C VAL A 56 -13.00 -20.26 -2.77
N SER A 57 -12.52 -20.28 -4.02
CA SER A 57 -12.60 -21.45 -4.89
C SER A 57 -11.79 -22.62 -4.33
N LEU A 58 -10.65 -22.33 -3.71
CA LEU A 58 -9.79 -23.31 -3.08
C LEU A 58 -10.45 -23.94 -1.86
N LEU A 59 -11.01 -23.13 -0.94
CA LEU A 59 -11.73 -23.65 0.22
C LEU A 59 -12.95 -24.48 -0.16
N ALA A 60 -13.69 -24.08 -1.20
CA ALA A 60 -14.82 -24.85 -1.70
C ALA A 60 -14.39 -26.26 -2.15
N ARG A 61 -13.31 -26.37 -2.95
CA ARG A 61 -12.74 -27.67 -3.36
C ARG A 61 -12.23 -28.48 -2.17
N HIS A 62 -11.52 -27.82 -1.24
CA HIS A 62 -10.99 -28.48 -0.06
C HIS A 62 -12.11 -29.07 0.82
N ALA A 63 -13.23 -28.36 0.97
CA ALA A 63 -14.39 -28.84 1.73
C ALA A 63 -15.05 -30.08 1.10
N GLU A 64 -14.96 -30.24 -0.21
CA GLU A 64 -15.52 -31.39 -0.94
C GLU A 64 -14.59 -32.62 -0.91
N GLU A 65 -13.29 -32.41 -1.13
CA GLU A 65 -12.33 -33.50 -1.38
C GLU A 65 -11.39 -33.78 -0.19
N TYR A 66 -11.34 -32.88 0.81
CA TYR A 66 -10.38 -32.89 1.92
C TYR A 66 -8.91 -33.03 1.45
N ALA A 67 -8.61 -32.52 0.26
CA ALA A 67 -7.31 -32.65 -0.38
C ALA A 67 -6.76 -31.29 -0.82
N TRP A 68 -5.44 -31.22 -0.93
CA TRP A 68 -4.69 -30.05 -1.43
C TRP A 68 -3.94 -30.37 -2.73
N ASP A 69 -4.09 -31.59 -3.26
CA ASP A 69 -3.40 -32.06 -4.46
C ASP A 69 -3.76 -31.20 -5.67
N GLY A 70 -2.73 -30.70 -6.36
CA GLY A 70 -2.90 -29.80 -7.51
C GLY A 70 -3.46 -28.42 -7.17
N ALA A 71 -3.59 -28.06 -5.88
CA ALA A 71 -3.93 -26.70 -5.49
C ALA A 71 -2.75 -25.76 -5.76
N ALA A 72 -3.06 -24.60 -6.34
CA ALA A 72 -2.11 -23.53 -6.58
C ALA A 72 -2.85 -22.20 -6.58
N LEU A 73 -2.11 -21.14 -6.29
CA LEU A 73 -2.55 -19.76 -6.39
C LEU A 73 -1.73 -19.04 -7.47
N THR A 74 -2.30 -18.02 -8.08
CA THR A 74 -1.61 -17.19 -9.06
C THR A 74 -0.43 -16.46 -8.41
N PRO A 75 0.81 -16.61 -8.92
CA PRO A 75 1.94 -15.82 -8.46
C PRO A 75 1.70 -14.33 -8.68
N MET A 76 2.03 -13.50 -7.69
CA MET A 76 1.85 -12.06 -7.76
C MET A 76 3.02 -11.30 -7.16
N ASP A 77 3.45 -10.24 -7.84
CA ASP A 77 4.39 -9.24 -7.30
C ASP A 77 3.63 -7.97 -6.96
N LEU A 78 3.17 -7.88 -5.71
CA LEU A 78 2.38 -6.74 -5.25
C LEU A 78 3.18 -5.44 -5.17
N ALA A 79 4.51 -5.51 -5.10
CA ALA A 79 5.36 -4.32 -5.00
C ALA A 79 5.36 -3.50 -6.31
N GLN A 80 4.90 -4.08 -7.42
CA GLN A 80 4.80 -3.43 -8.72
C GLN A 80 3.40 -2.89 -9.03
N LEU A 81 2.40 -3.18 -8.19
CA LEU A 81 1.01 -2.80 -8.47
C LEU A 81 0.70 -1.41 -7.89
N MET A 82 0.04 -0.57 -8.68
CA MET A 82 -0.38 0.75 -8.18
C MET A 82 -1.46 0.61 -7.09
N PRO A 83 -1.31 1.23 -5.91
CA PRO A 83 -2.34 1.27 -4.87
C PRO A 83 -3.44 2.29 -5.19
N THR A 84 -4.56 2.21 -4.46
CA THR A 84 -5.68 3.14 -4.60
C THR A 84 -5.35 4.54 -4.08
N ASP A 85 -4.56 4.61 -3.01
CA ASP A 85 -4.20 5.86 -2.33
C ASP A 85 -2.74 5.78 -1.82
N SER A 86 -2.05 6.91 -1.78
CA SER A 86 -0.64 7.00 -1.34
C SER A 86 -0.48 6.65 0.13
N SER A 87 -1.49 6.89 0.96
CA SER A 87 -1.48 6.51 2.38
C SER A 87 -1.33 5.00 2.59
N MET A 88 -1.58 4.18 1.55
CA MET A 88 -1.35 2.74 1.60
C MET A 88 0.13 2.36 1.56
N LEU A 89 1.01 3.28 1.16
CA LEU A 89 2.45 3.06 1.04
C LEU A 89 3.15 3.42 2.35
N VAL A 90 2.77 2.70 3.40
CA VAL A 90 3.39 2.82 4.72
C VAL A 90 4.85 2.37 4.71
N GLU A 91 5.60 2.76 5.74
CA GLU A 91 6.91 2.19 5.99
C GLU A 91 6.80 0.65 6.08
N GLY A 92 7.65 -0.05 5.33
CA GLY A 92 7.61 -1.52 5.26
C GLY A 92 6.61 -2.09 4.23
N TYR A 93 5.85 -1.29 3.48
CA TYR A 93 4.95 -1.77 2.43
C TYR A 93 5.61 -2.80 1.50
N THR A 94 6.79 -2.48 0.96
CA THR A 94 7.53 -3.38 0.06
C THR A 94 7.89 -4.70 0.74
N ALA A 95 8.24 -4.67 2.03
CA ALA A 95 8.54 -5.89 2.77
C ALA A 95 7.30 -6.76 2.95
N PHE A 96 6.14 -6.18 3.26
CA PHE A 96 4.87 -6.91 3.32
C PHE A 96 4.49 -7.52 1.96
N ALA A 97 4.63 -6.75 0.88
CA ALA A 97 4.36 -7.20 -0.48
C ALA A 97 5.24 -8.40 -0.87
N MET A 98 6.55 -8.32 -0.61
CA MET A 98 7.50 -9.41 -0.89
C MET A 98 7.21 -10.65 -0.04
N ALA A 99 6.95 -10.47 1.27
CA ALA A 99 6.62 -11.56 2.16
C ALA A 99 5.34 -12.29 1.71
N PHE A 100 4.32 -11.55 1.29
CA PHE A 100 3.10 -12.13 0.74
C PHE A 100 3.37 -12.99 -0.51
N GLY A 101 4.19 -12.50 -1.44
CA GLY A 101 4.65 -13.29 -2.59
C GLY A 101 5.36 -14.58 -2.18
N LYS A 102 6.17 -14.55 -1.10
CA LYS A 102 6.82 -15.75 -0.56
C LYS A 102 5.85 -16.76 0.06
N HIS A 103 4.76 -16.31 0.69
CA HIS A 103 3.73 -17.22 1.16
C HIS A 103 3.02 -17.92 0.00
N ILE A 104 2.76 -17.22 -1.11
CA ILE A 104 2.20 -17.83 -2.33
C ILE A 104 3.18 -18.85 -2.92
N GLU A 105 4.47 -18.51 -3.04
CA GLU A 105 5.49 -19.44 -3.52
C GLU A 105 5.57 -20.70 -2.65
N ALA A 106 5.54 -20.54 -1.32
CA ALA A 106 5.57 -21.67 -0.38
C ALA A 106 4.33 -22.55 -0.50
N PHE A 107 3.14 -21.96 -0.61
CA PHE A 107 1.91 -22.68 -0.86
C PHE A 107 1.96 -23.47 -2.16
N ASN A 108 2.39 -22.85 -3.26
CA ASN A 108 2.48 -23.52 -4.56
C ASN A 108 3.53 -24.63 -4.60
N ALA A 109 4.59 -24.52 -3.80
CA ALA A 109 5.63 -25.56 -3.70
C ALA A 109 5.19 -26.76 -2.84
N ALA A 110 4.40 -26.52 -1.79
CA ALA A 110 3.89 -27.54 -0.89
C ALA A 110 2.47 -27.17 -0.42
N PRO A 111 1.42 -27.41 -1.24
CA PRO A 111 0.06 -27.06 -0.88
C PRO A 111 -0.40 -27.86 0.35
N GLY A 112 -0.89 -27.16 1.36
CA GLY A 112 -1.34 -27.77 2.60
C GLY A 112 -1.96 -26.76 3.56
N PRO A 113 -2.54 -27.23 4.68
CA PRO A 113 -3.24 -26.35 5.62
C PRO A 113 -2.32 -25.30 6.25
N ASP A 114 -1.06 -25.65 6.54
CA ASP A 114 -0.10 -24.72 7.14
C ASP A 114 0.32 -23.63 6.16
N THR A 115 0.74 -24.02 4.94
CA THR A 115 1.15 -23.05 3.90
C THR A 115 -0.03 -22.21 3.40
N TYR A 116 -1.25 -22.75 3.44
CA TYR A 116 -2.47 -21.98 3.19
C TYR A 116 -2.72 -20.94 4.30
N SER A 117 -2.61 -21.37 5.56
CA SER A 117 -2.78 -20.48 6.72
C SER A 117 -1.76 -19.35 6.72
N ASP A 118 -0.54 -19.61 6.23
CA ASP A 118 0.50 -18.61 6.03
C ASP A 118 0.10 -17.56 4.97
N VAL A 119 -0.54 -17.96 3.86
CA VAL A 119 -1.07 -17.02 2.86
C VAL A 119 -2.12 -16.10 3.50
N VAL A 120 -3.09 -16.66 4.22
CA VAL A 120 -4.16 -15.88 4.89
C VAL A 120 -3.57 -14.95 5.96
N SER A 121 -2.56 -15.40 6.70
CA SER A 121 -1.84 -14.59 7.68
C SER A 121 -1.05 -13.45 7.03
N GLY A 122 -0.48 -13.70 5.84
CA GLY A 122 0.15 -12.67 5.01
C GLY A 122 -0.83 -11.56 4.60
N CYS A 123 -2.07 -11.91 4.24
CA CYS A 123 -3.13 -10.92 3.96
C CYS A 123 -3.32 -9.97 5.15
N LEU A 124 -3.47 -10.52 6.37
CA LEU A 124 -3.68 -9.75 7.58
C LEU A 124 -2.48 -8.88 7.95
N SER A 125 -1.26 -9.41 7.77
CA SER A 125 -0.03 -8.68 8.08
C SER A 125 0.07 -7.35 7.33
N CYS A 126 -0.30 -7.34 6.04
CA CYS A 126 -0.38 -6.12 5.26
C CYS A 126 -1.62 -5.28 5.61
N HIS A 127 -2.80 -5.90 5.71
CA HIS A 127 -4.05 -5.17 5.90
C HIS A 127 -4.22 -4.50 7.29
N MET A 128 -3.49 -4.96 8.30
CA MET A 128 -3.48 -4.31 9.61
C MET A 128 -2.61 -3.03 9.64
N GLN A 129 -1.73 -2.84 8.66
CA GLN A 129 -0.73 -1.76 8.67
C GLN A 129 -0.88 -0.80 7.49
N ALA A 130 -0.97 -1.35 6.27
CA ALA A 130 -0.89 -0.59 5.03
C ALA A 130 -2.26 -0.15 4.52
N CYS A 131 -3.22 -1.06 4.49
CA CYS A 131 -4.55 -0.77 3.95
C CYS A 131 -5.58 -1.45 4.84
N PRO A 132 -6.36 -0.70 5.65
CA PRO A 132 -7.45 -1.27 6.44
C PRO A 132 -8.53 -1.78 5.48
N GLY A 133 -8.29 -2.98 4.94
CA GLY A 133 -9.13 -3.66 3.98
C GLY A 133 -10.27 -4.39 4.67
N PRO A 134 -10.95 -5.33 3.98
CA PRO A 134 -12.08 -6.04 4.54
C PRO A 134 -11.61 -7.18 5.46
N ILE A 135 -11.09 -6.86 6.65
CA ILE A 135 -10.57 -7.84 7.63
C ILE A 135 -11.57 -8.96 7.93
N GLU A 136 -12.85 -8.63 8.10
CA GLU A 136 -13.92 -9.61 8.30
C GLU A 136 -14.06 -10.60 7.14
N ARG A 137 -13.81 -10.17 5.89
CA ARG A 137 -13.80 -11.06 4.73
C ARG A 137 -12.59 -11.97 4.74
N ILE A 138 -11.41 -11.44 5.09
CA ILE A 138 -10.16 -12.21 5.18
C ILE A 138 -10.28 -13.29 6.27
N ASN A 139 -10.89 -12.98 7.41
CA ASN A 139 -11.09 -13.95 8.49
C ASN A 139 -11.95 -15.15 8.06
N LYS A 140 -12.90 -14.96 7.11
CA LYS A 140 -13.67 -16.06 6.51
C LYS A 140 -12.85 -16.96 5.57
N ARG A 141 -11.56 -16.70 5.40
CA ARG A 141 -10.62 -17.56 4.66
C ARG A 141 -9.77 -18.44 5.57
N ARG A 142 -9.84 -18.28 6.88
CA ARG A 142 -9.10 -19.16 7.77
C ARG A 142 -9.74 -20.55 7.82
N LEU A 143 -8.97 -21.55 8.27
CA LEU A 143 -9.39 -22.94 8.37
C LEU A 143 -10.06 -23.30 9.72
N ASP A 144 -10.22 -22.34 10.64
CA ASP A 144 -10.77 -22.52 12.00
C ASP A 144 -12.30 -22.31 12.11
#